data_AF-A0A951NIY3-F1
#
_entry.id   AF-A0A951NIY3-F1
#
_cell.length_a   1.000
_cell.length_b   1.000
_cell.length_c   1.000
_cell.angle_alpha   90.00
_cell.angle_beta   90.00
_cell.angle_gamma   90.00
#
_symmetry.space_group_name_H-M   'P 1'
#
loop_
_entity.id
_entity.type
_entity.pdbx_description
1 polymer ?
#
loop_
_entity_poly.entity_id
_entity_poly.type
_entity_poly.pdbx_seq_one_letter_code
_entity_poly.pdbx_strand_id
1 'polypeptide(L)'
;MRSERRGSRFAAGRRRRLGVLVLTAGAALASAAPAAAQATVETGAPEVRFHLGGDELLPIAYPERYGSRASLEEDVEWVRENSDALRAWWAEEGPTYLRRVTDLAGLPWPYSGIDVYLVRHWPVVSIEHPLVLALEAVRSSSGQLELPDDDDLRILLLAHQVVHYLLDDPGFLPRSRRAAAYDHPFLRPGDFALEAMVNWLTYEALEDVWGRDRLRRATAEELWRGFNPNHAFVTGELMERWSLSRMRPLAEWLAAHPEGSEVLDIAERYRSEAVSAGRAVEEREIPREDRTGTEYGVDLGATFDGEVFVAYVDEGSAAARAGLLQGDVLATIEGRPVDDVVEAQRRMNESWSRNEEINLSVRRGEREVFVTIEG
;
A
#
# COMPACT_ATOMS: atom_id res chain seq x y z
N MET A 1 -3.47 -79.46 47.58
CA MET A 1 -2.49 -78.91 48.54
C MET A 1 -2.34 -77.41 48.27
N ARG A 2 -2.37 -76.60 49.34
CA ARG A 2 -2.17 -75.14 49.48
C ARG A 2 -1.16 -74.51 48.49
N SER A 3 -1.17 -73.22 48.08
CA SER A 3 -1.73 -71.98 48.62
C SER A 3 -1.77 -70.82 47.59
N GLU A 4 -2.79 -69.97 47.73
CA GLU A 4 -2.81 -68.48 47.77
C GLU A 4 -2.18 -67.52 46.71
N ARG A 5 -3.09 -66.64 46.22
CA ARG A 5 -3.08 -65.15 46.14
C ARG A 5 -2.34 -64.39 45.01
N ARG A 6 -3.19 -63.97 44.04
CA ARG A 6 -3.40 -62.63 43.41
C ARG A 6 -2.31 -61.54 43.52
N GLY A 7 -2.07 -60.86 42.38
CA GLY A 7 -1.88 -59.40 42.34
C GLY A 7 -1.12 -58.85 41.14
N SER A 8 -1.83 -58.42 40.09
CA SER A 8 -1.34 -57.57 38.99
C SER A 8 -1.06 -56.13 39.46
N ARG A 9 0.05 -55.52 39.05
CA ARG A 9 0.25 -54.06 39.02
C ARG A 9 1.23 -53.62 37.90
N PHE A 10 0.74 -52.75 37.02
CA PHE A 10 1.50 -51.84 36.17
C PHE A 10 2.36 -50.90 37.03
N ALA A 11 3.58 -50.57 36.58
CA ALA A 11 4.46 -49.61 37.24
C ALA A 11 4.97 -48.55 36.25
N ALA A 12 4.76 -47.30 36.65
CA ALA A 12 5.11 -46.07 35.95
C ALA A 12 6.53 -45.56 36.27
N GLY A 13 7.01 -44.72 35.36
CA GLY A 13 7.96 -43.61 35.45
C GLY A 13 8.83 -43.45 36.72
N ARG A 14 10.15 -43.44 36.51
CA ARG A 14 11.14 -42.89 37.45
C ARG A 14 11.73 -41.59 36.94
N ARG A 15 11.55 -40.54 37.75
CA ARG A 15 12.37 -39.32 37.81
C ARG A 15 13.76 -39.64 38.39
N ARG A 16 14.79 -38.83 38.10
CA ARG A 16 15.67 -38.24 39.14
C ARG A 16 16.55 -37.10 38.64
N ARG A 17 16.62 -36.07 39.50
CA ARG A 17 17.51 -34.91 39.53
C ARG A 17 18.93 -35.31 39.95
N LEU A 18 19.96 -34.54 39.55
CA LEU A 18 20.85 -33.70 40.37
C LEU A 18 22.16 -33.40 39.64
N GLY A 19 22.61 -32.14 39.72
CA GLY A 19 23.82 -31.65 39.07
C GLY A 19 25.12 -31.89 39.83
N VAL A 20 26.23 -31.64 39.15
CA VAL A 20 27.58 -31.42 39.70
C VAL A 20 28.23 -30.30 38.89
N LEU A 21 28.88 -29.39 39.62
CA LEU A 21 29.56 -28.18 39.18
C LEU A 21 31.08 -28.43 39.27
N VAL A 22 31.86 -28.13 38.22
CA VAL A 22 33.31 -27.89 38.33
C VAL A 22 33.71 -26.78 37.36
N LEU A 23 34.32 -25.74 37.93
CA LEU A 23 34.95 -24.57 37.29
C LEU A 23 36.40 -24.88 36.89
N THR A 24 36.83 -24.42 35.71
CA THR A 24 38.16 -23.81 35.52
C THR A 24 38.12 -22.83 34.35
N ALA A 25 38.55 -21.59 34.61
CA ALA A 25 38.73 -20.51 33.65
C ALA A 25 40.07 -20.62 32.90
N GLY A 26 40.08 -20.18 31.64
CA GLY A 26 41.28 -19.98 30.82
C GLY A 26 40.92 -19.36 29.48
N ALA A 27 41.28 -18.09 29.29
CA ALA A 27 40.86 -17.23 28.19
C ALA A 27 41.61 -17.49 26.86
N ALA A 28 40.88 -17.37 25.75
CA ALA A 28 41.40 -16.82 24.49
C ALA A 28 40.23 -16.23 23.68
N LEU A 29 40.26 -14.92 23.49
CA LEU A 29 39.35 -14.15 22.66
C LEU A 29 39.56 -14.52 21.18
N ALA A 30 38.52 -15.06 20.55
CA ALA A 30 38.30 -14.94 19.11
C ALA A 30 36.81 -14.71 18.90
N SER A 31 36.46 -13.46 18.56
CA SER A 31 35.12 -13.06 18.17
C SER A 31 34.76 -13.74 16.85
N ALA A 32 34.05 -14.86 16.90
CA ALA A 32 33.18 -15.25 15.82
C ALA A 32 31.77 -14.81 16.23
N ALA A 33 31.38 -13.61 15.77
CA ALA A 33 29.97 -13.24 15.75
C ALA A 33 29.21 -14.37 15.04
N PRO A 34 28.06 -14.82 15.56
CA PRO A 34 27.22 -15.71 14.77
C PRO A 34 26.90 -14.96 13.48
N ALA A 35 27.17 -15.61 12.34
CA ALA A 35 26.78 -15.11 11.04
C ALA A 35 25.33 -14.63 11.17
N ALA A 36 25.15 -13.31 11.06
CA ALA A 36 23.84 -12.73 10.93
C ALA A 36 23.18 -13.52 9.81
N ALA A 37 22.09 -14.21 10.14
CA ALA A 37 21.18 -14.69 9.14
C ALA A 37 20.83 -13.45 8.31
N GLN A 38 21.42 -13.36 7.12
CA GLN A 38 20.94 -12.47 6.09
C GLN A 38 19.49 -12.87 5.94
N ALA A 39 18.58 -12.04 6.47
CA ALA A 39 17.18 -12.16 6.17
C ALA A 39 17.10 -12.03 4.66
N THR A 40 16.93 -13.15 3.99
CA THR A 40 16.50 -13.22 2.60
C THR A 40 15.18 -12.46 2.56
N VAL A 41 15.24 -11.21 2.11
CA VAL A 41 14.05 -10.49 1.68
C VAL A 41 13.43 -11.36 0.60
N GLU A 42 12.20 -11.83 0.78
CA GLU A 42 11.49 -12.58 -0.25
C GLU A 42 11.32 -11.65 -1.46
N THR A 43 12.21 -11.77 -2.44
CA THR A 43 12.25 -10.93 -3.65
C THR A 43 11.23 -11.41 -4.69
N GLY A 44 9.98 -11.63 -4.26
CA GLY A 44 8.88 -12.00 -5.14
C GLY A 44 8.06 -10.76 -5.54
N ALA A 45 7.63 -10.71 -6.80
CA ALA A 45 6.54 -9.81 -7.18
C ALA A 45 5.24 -10.22 -6.44
N PRO A 46 4.36 -9.28 -6.07
CA PRO A 46 3.13 -9.59 -5.36
C PRO A 46 2.17 -10.39 -6.24
N GLU A 47 1.32 -11.20 -5.60
CA GLU A 47 0.16 -11.79 -6.25
C GLU A 47 -1.01 -10.80 -6.28
N VAL A 48 -1.68 -10.64 -7.41
CA VAL A 48 -2.88 -9.79 -7.51
C VAL A 48 -4.14 -10.65 -7.50
N ARG A 49 -5.08 -10.31 -6.63
CA ARG A 49 -6.34 -11.03 -6.44
C ARG A 49 -7.50 -10.10 -6.75
N PHE A 50 -8.35 -10.50 -7.68
CA PHE A 50 -9.53 -9.71 -8.06
C PHE A 50 -10.76 -10.10 -7.24
N HIS A 51 -11.44 -9.09 -6.72
CA HIS A 51 -12.75 -9.18 -6.06
C HIS A 51 -13.78 -8.47 -6.93
N LEU A 52 -14.92 -9.11 -7.18
CA LEU A 52 -15.92 -8.58 -8.10
C LEU A 52 -17.05 -7.92 -7.35
N GLY A 53 -17.34 -6.67 -7.71
CA GLY A 53 -18.52 -5.94 -7.28
C GLY A 53 -18.49 -5.44 -5.84
N GLY A 54 -17.36 -5.54 -5.14
CA GLY A 54 -17.13 -4.91 -3.84
C GLY A 54 -18.30 -5.06 -2.88
N ASP A 55 -18.83 -6.27 -2.73
CA ASP A 55 -19.97 -6.59 -1.87
C ASP A 55 -19.77 -6.18 -0.42
N GLU A 56 -18.53 -6.13 0.04
CA GLU A 56 -18.12 -5.63 1.35
C GLU A 56 -17.98 -4.09 1.37
N LEU A 57 -17.69 -3.46 0.23
CA LEU A 57 -17.28 -2.06 0.12
C LEU A 57 -18.41 -1.13 -0.34
N LEU A 58 -19.17 -1.53 -1.37
CA LEU A 58 -20.20 -0.72 -2.01
C LEU A 58 -21.37 -0.38 -1.08
N PRO A 59 -21.88 -1.28 -0.22
CA PRO A 59 -22.92 -0.92 0.75
C PRO A 59 -22.45 0.12 1.77
N ILE A 60 -21.15 0.18 2.08
CA ILE A 60 -20.55 1.18 2.96
C ILE A 60 -20.38 2.51 2.20
N ALA A 61 -19.85 2.44 0.98
CA ALA A 61 -19.59 3.62 0.15
C ALA A 61 -20.88 4.29 -0.39
N TYR A 62 -21.93 3.52 -0.64
CA TYR A 62 -23.22 3.98 -1.16
C TYR A 62 -24.42 3.28 -0.50
N PRO A 63 -24.67 3.52 0.80
CA PRO A 63 -25.74 2.84 1.54
C PRO A 63 -27.13 3.12 0.94
N GLU A 64 -27.34 4.31 0.39
CA GLU A 64 -28.61 4.70 -0.25
C GLU A 64 -28.85 3.97 -1.59
N ARG A 65 -27.79 3.52 -2.26
CA ARG A 65 -27.87 2.83 -3.56
C ARG A 65 -27.98 1.31 -3.38
N TYR A 66 -27.22 0.77 -2.43
CA TYR A 66 -27.11 -0.68 -2.20
C TYR A 66 -27.88 -1.15 -0.96
N GLY A 67 -28.84 -0.35 -0.47
CA GLY A 67 -29.76 -0.76 0.59
C GLY A 67 -30.67 -1.95 0.23
N SER A 68 -30.69 -2.37 -1.04
CA SER A 68 -31.29 -3.62 -1.49
C SER A 68 -30.25 -4.55 -2.13
N ARG A 69 -30.33 -5.84 -1.82
CA ARG A 69 -29.42 -6.88 -2.35
C ARG A 69 -29.48 -6.99 -3.88
N ALA A 70 -30.64 -6.70 -4.48
CA ALA A 70 -30.84 -6.80 -5.92
C ALA A 70 -29.99 -5.81 -6.73
N SER A 71 -29.86 -4.56 -6.26
CA SER A 71 -29.05 -3.53 -6.95
C SER A 71 -27.55 -3.85 -6.89
N LEU A 72 -27.10 -4.48 -5.80
CA LEU A 72 -25.72 -4.96 -5.69
C LEU A 72 -25.47 -6.13 -6.65
N GLU A 73 -26.39 -7.10 -6.70
CA GLU A 73 -26.29 -8.25 -7.60
C GLU A 73 -26.25 -7.84 -9.08
N GLU A 74 -27.03 -6.83 -9.47
CA GLU A 74 -27.00 -6.26 -10.83
C GLU A 74 -25.65 -5.64 -11.18
N ASP A 75 -25.08 -4.81 -10.29
CA ASP A 75 -23.78 -4.19 -10.53
C ASP A 75 -22.64 -5.21 -10.51
N VAL A 76 -22.70 -6.24 -9.66
CA VAL A 76 -21.73 -7.35 -9.64
C VAL A 76 -21.74 -8.12 -10.95
N GLU A 77 -22.93 -8.42 -11.50
CA GLU A 77 -23.05 -9.10 -12.79
C GLU A 77 -22.48 -8.24 -13.91
N TRP A 78 -22.85 -6.96 -13.94
CA TRP A 78 -22.31 -6.02 -14.91
C TRP A 78 -20.78 -5.96 -14.84
N VAL A 79 -20.18 -5.88 -13.65
CA VAL A 79 -18.73 -5.88 -13.47
C VAL A 79 -18.11 -7.16 -14.01
N ARG A 80 -18.74 -8.31 -13.76
CA ARG A 80 -18.24 -9.60 -14.27
C ARG A 80 -18.17 -9.58 -15.79
N GLU A 81 -19.25 -9.17 -16.45
CA GLU A 81 -19.34 -9.11 -17.91
C GLU A 81 -18.36 -8.09 -18.54
N ASN A 82 -18.10 -6.97 -17.85
CA ASN A 82 -17.29 -5.86 -18.36
C ASN A 82 -15.84 -5.86 -17.85
N SER A 83 -15.39 -6.93 -17.19
CA SER A 83 -14.00 -7.07 -16.71
C SER A 83 -13.29 -8.33 -17.22
N ASP A 84 -13.94 -9.12 -18.07
CA ASP A 84 -13.38 -10.39 -18.54
C ASP A 84 -12.04 -10.22 -19.26
N ALA A 85 -11.93 -9.24 -20.16
CA ALA A 85 -10.70 -8.99 -20.90
C ALA A 85 -9.56 -8.49 -20.01
N LEU A 86 -9.84 -7.52 -19.11
CA LEU A 86 -8.90 -7.04 -18.10
C LEU A 86 -8.36 -8.20 -17.24
N ARG A 87 -9.26 -9.03 -16.70
CA ARG A 87 -8.91 -10.15 -15.82
C ARG A 87 -8.16 -11.25 -16.56
N ALA A 88 -8.56 -11.57 -17.79
CA ALA A 88 -7.88 -12.55 -18.62
C ALA A 88 -6.46 -12.10 -18.95
N TRP A 89 -6.29 -10.83 -19.37
CA TRP A 89 -4.96 -10.27 -19.61
C TRP A 89 -4.10 -10.29 -18.35
N TRP A 90 -4.66 -9.88 -17.20
CA TRP A 90 -3.89 -9.84 -15.97
C TRP A 90 -3.48 -11.24 -15.49
N ALA A 91 -4.34 -12.24 -15.67
CA ALA A 91 -4.01 -13.63 -15.33
C ALA A 91 -2.86 -14.18 -16.19
N GLU A 92 -2.78 -13.78 -17.47
CA GLU A 92 -1.75 -14.24 -18.41
C GLU A 92 -0.45 -13.44 -18.29
N GLU A 93 -0.54 -12.12 -18.30
CA GLU A 93 0.60 -11.20 -18.46
C GLU A 93 0.96 -10.44 -17.18
N GLY A 94 0.03 -10.30 -16.23
CA GLY A 94 0.21 -9.57 -14.97
C GLY A 94 1.43 -10.04 -14.16
N PRO A 95 1.64 -11.36 -13.95
CA PRO A 95 2.84 -11.84 -13.26
C PRO A 95 4.16 -11.47 -13.95
N THR A 96 4.16 -11.45 -15.29
CA THR A 96 5.33 -11.01 -16.06
C THR A 96 5.56 -9.52 -15.89
N TYR A 97 4.50 -8.71 -16.02
CA TYR A 97 4.53 -7.27 -15.78
C TYR A 97 5.09 -6.94 -14.38
N LEU A 98 4.58 -7.56 -13.31
CA LEU A 98 5.03 -7.26 -11.94
C LEU A 98 6.49 -7.68 -11.70
N ARG A 99 6.94 -8.78 -12.31
CA ARG A 99 8.36 -9.14 -12.28
C ARG A 99 9.22 -8.10 -12.99
N ARG A 100 8.76 -7.54 -14.12
CA ARG A 100 9.44 -6.42 -14.80
C ARG A 100 9.51 -5.20 -13.90
N VAL A 101 8.40 -4.78 -13.31
CA VAL A 101 8.38 -3.67 -12.34
C VAL A 101 9.39 -3.91 -11.22
N THR A 102 9.45 -5.12 -10.66
CA THR A 102 10.41 -5.49 -9.61
C THR A 102 11.86 -5.29 -10.06
N ASP A 103 12.22 -5.82 -11.23
CA ASP A 103 13.57 -5.74 -11.79
C ASP A 103 13.94 -4.28 -12.15
N LEU A 104 12.99 -3.53 -12.74
CA LEU A 104 13.20 -2.14 -13.17
C LEU A 104 13.27 -1.18 -11.99
N ALA A 105 12.50 -1.41 -10.92
CA ALA A 105 12.52 -0.56 -9.74
C ALA A 105 13.78 -0.79 -8.90
N GLY A 106 14.21 -2.05 -8.74
CA GLY A 106 15.30 -2.39 -7.82
C GLY A 106 14.98 -2.09 -6.36
N LEU A 107 13.68 -2.06 -6.02
CA LEU A 107 13.14 -1.82 -4.68
C LEU A 107 12.34 -3.05 -4.23
N PRO A 108 12.29 -3.34 -2.92
CA PRO A 108 11.49 -4.45 -2.41
C PRO A 108 10.01 -4.08 -2.40
N TRP A 109 9.14 -5.02 -2.79
CA TRP A 109 7.70 -4.84 -2.58
C TRP A 109 7.36 -4.86 -1.08
N PRO A 110 6.51 -3.95 -0.61
CA PRO A 110 6.04 -3.96 0.78
C PRO A 110 5.02 -5.07 1.05
N TYR A 111 4.31 -5.53 0.02
CA TYR A 111 3.26 -6.54 0.12
C TYR A 111 3.59 -7.79 -0.69
N SER A 112 3.20 -8.97 -0.17
CA SER A 112 3.24 -10.23 -0.92
C SER A 112 1.99 -10.45 -1.78
N GLY A 113 0.92 -9.70 -1.53
CA GLY A 113 -0.33 -9.78 -2.28
C GLY A 113 -1.07 -8.45 -2.29
N ILE A 114 -1.81 -8.20 -3.37
CA ILE A 114 -2.58 -6.98 -3.60
C ILE A 114 -4.01 -7.39 -3.98
N ASP A 115 -4.98 -6.95 -3.19
CA ASP A 115 -6.40 -7.16 -3.44
C ASP A 115 -6.95 -6.00 -4.27
N VAL A 116 -7.57 -6.34 -5.40
CA VAL A 116 -8.11 -5.40 -6.38
C VAL A 116 -9.62 -5.61 -6.50
N TYR A 117 -10.39 -4.64 -6.05
CA TYR A 117 -11.83 -4.63 -6.14
C TYR A 117 -12.27 -3.94 -7.42
N LEU A 118 -12.89 -4.71 -8.30
CA LEU A 118 -13.50 -4.18 -9.51
C LEU A 118 -14.93 -3.78 -9.18
N VAL A 119 -15.28 -2.52 -9.42
CA VAL A 119 -16.61 -1.99 -9.15
C VAL A 119 -17.13 -1.24 -10.36
N ARG A 120 -18.45 -1.17 -10.52
CA ARG A 120 -19.05 -0.40 -11.60
C ARG A 120 -18.86 1.11 -11.37
N HIS A 121 -19.12 1.53 -10.13
CA HIS A 121 -19.05 2.91 -9.69
C HIS A 121 -18.25 3.02 -8.39
N TRP A 122 -17.44 4.07 -8.25
CA TRP A 122 -16.75 4.36 -6.99
C TRP A 122 -16.79 5.85 -6.66
N PRO A 123 -17.04 6.27 -5.40
CA PRO A 123 -16.83 7.65 -5.01
C PRO A 123 -15.32 7.89 -4.95
N VAL A 124 -14.82 9.01 -5.48
CA VAL A 124 -13.41 9.37 -5.29
C VAL A 124 -13.18 9.48 -3.79
N VAL A 125 -12.30 8.63 -3.24
CA VAL A 125 -11.12 8.84 -2.36
C VAL A 125 -10.77 7.42 -1.87
N SER A 126 -9.65 6.79 -2.19
CA SER A 126 -8.28 7.01 -1.71
C SER A 126 -7.39 6.01 -2.47
N ILE A 127 -6.07 6.24 -2.54
CA ILE A 127 -5.09 5.21 -2.99
C ILE A 127 -4.93 4.13 -1.89
N GLU A 128 -5.61 4.29 -0.76
CA GLU A 128 -5.51 3.40 0.39
C GLU A 128 -6.21 2.07 0.17
N HIS A 129 -5.56 1.05 0.73
CA HIS A 129 -6.01 -0.33 0.72
C HIS A 129 -7.48 -0.49 1.15
N PRO A 130 -8.25 -1.33 0.44
CA PRO A 130 -7.86 -2.12 -0.73
C PRO A 130 -7.92 -1.34 -2.05
N LEU A 131 -7.18 -1.77 -3.08
CA LEU A 131 -7.17 -1.11 -4.38
C LEU A 131 -8.54 -1.25 -5.04
N VAL A 132 -9.21 -0.14 -5.35
CA VAL A 132 -10.49 -0.15 -6.05
C VAL A 132 -10.35 0.43 -7.45
N LEU A 133 -10.75 -0.35 -8.45
CA LEU A 133 -10.82 0.09 -9.84
C LEU A 133 -12.29 0.17 -10.29
N ALA A 134 -12.75 1.39 -10.52
CA ALA A 134 -14.05 1.62 -11.16
C ALA A 134 -13.95 1.33 -12.66
N LEU A 135 -15.00 0.76 -13.24
CA LEU A 135 -15.03 0.36 -14.66
C LEU A 135 -15.95 1.22 -15.54
N GLU A 136 -16.98 1.86 -14.96
CA GLU A 136 -17.94 2.70 -15.71
C GLU A 136 -17.80 4.18 -15.34
N ALA A 137 -17.75 4.51 -14.05
CA ALA A 137 -17.64 5.90 -13.64
C ALA A 137 -17.07 6.11 -12.23
N VAL A 138 -16.43 7.26 -12.05
CA VAL A 138 -15.96 7.73 -10.75
C VAL A 138 -16.72 9.00 -10.38
N ARG A 139 -17.17 9.10 -9.12
CA ARG A 139 -17.96 10.25 -8.64
C ARG A 139 -17.12 11.14 -7.73
N SER A 140 -16.95 12.39 -8.11
CA SER A 140 -16.26 13.42 -7.32
C SER A 140 -17.23 14.47 -6.77
N SER A 141 -16.74 15.35 -5.90
CA SER A 141 -17.48 16.54 -5.45
C SER A 141 -17.82 17.50 -6.61
N SER A 142 -17.03 17.48 -7.69
CA SER A 142 -17.24 18.25 -8.92
C SER A 142 -18.15 17.59 -9.95
N GLY A 143 -18.58 16.35 -9.75
CA GLY A 143 -19.45 15.62 -10.68
C GLY A 143 -19.01 14.19 -10.96
N GLN A 144 -19.73 13.52 -11.86
CA GLN A 144 -19.43 12.17 -12.33
C GLN A 144 -18.53 12.23 -13.56
N LEU A 145 -17.46 11.45 -13.54
CA LEU A 145 -16.59 11.22 -14.69
C LEU A 145 -16.84 9.80 -15.21
N GLU A 146 -17.23 9.71 -16.48
CA GLU A 146 -17.36 8.42 -17.18
C GLU A 146 -15.98 7.91 -17.61
N LEU A 147 -15.77 6.61 -17.45
CA LEU A 147 -14.56 5.91 -17.83
C LEU A 147 -14.75 5.26 -19.20
N PRO A 148 -13.78 5.37 -20.12
CA PRO A 148 -13.86 4.72 -21.43
C PRO A 148 -13.95 3.21 -21.28
N ASP A 149 -14.75 2.60 -22.15
CA ASP A 149 -14.83 1.16 -22.31
C ASP A 149 -13.69 0.66 -23.22
N ASP A 150 -12.45 0.86 -22.75
CA ASP A 150 -11.22 0.46 -23.42
C ASP A 150 -10.36 -0.39 -22.48
N ASP A 151 -10.10 -1.64 -22.87
CA ASP A 151 -9.35 -2.59 -22.05
C ASP A 151 -7.88 -2.20 -21.89
N ASP A 152 -7.24 -1.62 -22.90
CA ASP A 152 -5.85 -1.15 -22.80
C ASP A 152 -5.76 -0.04 -21.76
N LEU A 153 -6.71 0.90 -21.76
CA LEU A 153 -6.76 1.96 -20.77
C LEU A 153 -7.03 1.43 -19.35
N ARG A 154 -7.95 0.47 -19.19
CA ARG A 154 -8.24 -0.17 -17.90
C ARG A 154 -7.04 -0.92 -17.34
N ILE A 155 -6.32 -1.66 -18.19
CA ILE A 155 -5.08 -2.33 -17.79
C ILE A 155 -4.02 -1.30 -17.41
N LEU A 156 -3.86 -0.22 -18.18
CA LEU A 156 -2.91 0.85 -17.90
C LEU A 156 -3.18 1.52 -16.55
N LEU A 157 -4.46 1.81 -16.25
CA LEU A 157 -4.89 2.35 -14.96
C LEU A 157 -4.53 1.41 -13.80
N LEU A 158 -4.86 0.11 -13.93
CA LEU A 158 -4.52 -0.86 -12.89
C LEU A 158 -3.01 -1.02 -12.71
N ALA A 159 -2.27 -1.11 -13.81
CA ALA A 159 -0.81 -1.22 -13.81
C ALA A 159 -0.17 -0.04 -13.05
N HIS A 160 -0.61 1.18 -13.35
CA HIS A 160 -0.18 2.39 -12.66
C HIS A 160 -0.51 2.38 -11.17
N GLN A 161 -1.75 2.02 -10.79
CA GLN A 161 -2.15 1.95 -9.38
C GLN A 161 -1.36 0.87 -8.61
N VAL A 162 -1.01 -0.24 -9.23
CA VAL A 162 -0.19 -1.27 -8.60
C VAL A 162 1.26 -0.79 -8.40
N VAL A 163 1.80 0.03 -9.30
CA VAL A 163 3.15 0.62 -9.11
C VAL A 163 3.17 1.62 -7.96
N HIS A 164 2.07 2.34 -7.69
CA HIS A 164 1.93 3.16 -6.49
C HIS A 164 2.17 2.37 -5.20
N TYR A 165 1.70 1.11 -5.13
CA TYR A 165 1.93 0.26 -3.96
C TYR A 165 3.40 -0.09 -3.74
N LEU A 166 4.26 0.08 -4.74
CA LEU A 166 5.70 -0.07 -4.60
C LEU A 166 6.40 1.23 -4.18
N LEU A 167 5.95 2.37 -4.72
CA LEU A 167 6.68 3.64 -4.63
C LEU A 167 6.15 4.61 -3.57
N ASP A 168 4.83 4.65 -3.36
CA ASP A 168 4.15 5.63 -2.51
C ASP A 168 4.07 5.18 -1.04
N ASP A 169 3.95 3.86 -0.80
CA ASP A 169 3.64 3.32 0.52
C ASP A 169 4.71 2.36 1.10
N PRO A 170 5.90 2.85 1.48
CA PRO A 170 6.85 2.06 2.27
C PRO A 170 6.53 2.08 3.78
N GLY A 171 5.39 2.67 4.20
CA GLY A 171 5.12 3.04 5.60
C GLY A 171 5.10 1.88 6.59
N PHE A 172 4.76 0.68 6.11
CA PHE A 172 4.75 -0.55 6.91
C PHE A 172 6.14 -1.19 7.07
N LEU A 173 7.14 -0.75 6.29
CA LEU A 173 8.51 -1.24 6.46
C LEU A 173 9.15 -0.51 7.64
N PRO A 174 9.67 -1.24 8.66
CA PRO A 174 10.47 -0.62 9.71
C PRO A 174 11.58 0.24 9.11
N ARG A 175 11.93 1.39 9.71
CA ARG A 175 13.01 2.27 9.21
C ARG A 175 14.31 1.54 8.86
N SER A 176 14.64 0.47 9.58
CA SER A 176 15.81 -0.38 9.30
C SER A 176 15.72 -1.24 8.05
N ARG A 177 14.52 -1.43 7.50
CA ARG A 177 14.19 -2.20 6.28
C ARG A 177 13.75 -1.30 5.11
N ARG A 178 13.35 -0.05 5.38
CA ARG A 178 13.06 0.95 4.34
C ARG A 178 14.33 1.23 3.53
N ALA A 179 14.23 1.13 2.21
CA ALA A 179 15.33 1.50 1.32
C ALA A 179 15.57 3.01 1.37
N ALA A 180 16.84 3.45 1.37
CA ALA A 180 17.19 4.87 1.39
C ALA A 180 16.62 5.66 0.19
N ALA A 181 16.33 4.97 -0.92
CA ALA A 181 15.68 5.57 -2.08
C ALA A 181 14.31 6.19 -1.74
N TYR A 182 13.57 5.65 -0.77
CA TYR A 182 12.25 6.17 -0.36
C TYR A 182 12.30 7.52 0.35
N ASP A 183 13.48 8.07 0.63
CA ASP A 183 13.63 9.42 1.17
C ASP A 183 13.95 10.45 0.06
N HIS A 184 14.04 9.99 -1.20
CA HIS A 184 14.36 10.81 -2.35
C HIS A 184 13.23 11.80 -2.70
N PRO A 185 13.53 13.04 -3.15
CA PRO A 185 12.51 14.00 -3.58
C PRO A 185 11.52 13.49 -4.64
N PHE A 186 11.97 12.63 -5.55
CA PHE A 186 11.10 11.98 -6.55
C PHE A 186 10.11 10.96 -5.96
N LEU A 187 10.29 10.50 -4.73
CA LEU A 187 9.38 9.52 -4.09
C LEU A 187 8.58 10.19 -2.96
N ARG A 188 8.28 11.48 -3.08
CA ARG A 188 7.42 12.20 -2.14
C ARG A 188 5.94 11.94 -2.49
N PRO A 189 5.15 11.38 -1.54
CA PRO A 189 3.75 11.06 -1.75
C PRO A 189 2.87 12.24 -2.16
N GLY A 190 2.16 12.08 -3.28
CA GLY A 190 1.24 13.07 -3.84
C GLY A 190 1.89 14.09 -4.79
N ASP A 191 3.22 14.01 -5.00
CA ASP A 191 3.95 14.99 -5.81
C ASP A 191 3.95 14.63 -7.31
N PHE A 192 3.94 15.63 -8.20
CA PHE A 192 4.15 15.46 -9.65
C PHE A 192 5.35 14.55 -9.99
N ALA A 193 6.40 14.64 -9.18
CA ALA A 193 7.65 13.91 -9.32
C ALA A 193 7.47 12.39 -9.05
N LEU A 194 6.69 12.02 -8.04
CA LEU A 194 6.35 10.62 -7.75
C LEU A 194 5.52 10.03 -8.89
N GLU A 195 4.49 10.74 -9.33
CA GLU A 195 3.65 10.30 -10.45
C GLU A 195 4.45 10.08 -11.73
N ALA A 196 5.50 10.88 -11.95
CA ALA A 196 6.42 10.67 -13.06
C ALA A 196 7.22 9.35 -12.92
N MET A 197 7.68 9.00 -11.72
CA MET A 197 8.39 7.73 -11.47
C MET A 197 7.47 6.52 -11.62
N VAL A 198 6.24 6.63 -11.10
CA VAL A 198 5.20 5.61 -11.25
C VAL A 198 4.92 5.37 -12.73
N ASN A 199 4.73 6.44 -13.50
CA ASN A 199 4.49 6.34 -14.93
C ASN A 199 5.70 5.81 -15.70
N TRP A 200 6.92 6.22 -15.36
CA TRP A 200 8.10 5.71 -16.04
C TRP A 200 8.26 4.19 -15.87
N LEU A 201 8.13 3.69 -14.63
CA LEU A 201 8.15 2.25 -14.37
C LEU A 201 7.00 1.52 -15.07
N THR A 202 5.80 2.09 -15.01
CA THR A 202 4.62 1.52 -15.66
C THR A 202 4.80 1.40 -17.16
N TYR A 203 5.28 2.47 -17.81
CA TYR A 203 5.48 2.52 -19.26
C TYR A 203 6.58 1.58 -19.72
N GLU A 204 7.74 1.57 -19.06
CA GLU A 204 8.85 0.67 -19.43
C GLU A 204 8.43 -0.81 -19.26
N ALA A 205 7.76 -1.14 -18.14
CA ALA A 205 7.30 -2.52 -17.92
C ALA A 205 6.19 -2.95 -18.90
N LEU A 206 5.26 -2.04 -19.25
CA LEU A 206 4.23 -2.33 -20.25
C LEU A 206 4.79 -2.34 -21.67
N GLU A 207 5.78 -1.51 -22.03
CA GLU A 207 6.40 -1.54 -23.36
C GLU A 207 7.00 -2.93 -23.65
N ASP A 208 7.61 -3.55 -22.65
CA ASP A 208 8.16 -4.91 -22.73
C ASP A 208 7.09 -5.99 -22.98
N VAL A 209 5.87 -5.79 -22.48
CA VAL A 209 4.76 -6.78 -22.56
C VAL A 209 3.87 -6.51 -23.77
N TRP A 210 3.55 -5.25 -24.03
CA TRP A 210 2.62 -4.81 -25.08
C TRP A 210 3.30 -4.46 -26.40
N GLY A 211 4.58 -4.13 -26.35
CA GLY A 211 5.24 -3.43 -27.44
C GLY A 211 4.87 -1.94 -27.48
N ARG A 212 5.79 -1.18 -28.08
CA ARG A 212 5.77 0.28 -28.14
C ARG A 212 4.51 0.88 -28.75
N ASP A 213 4.00 0.32 -29.84
CA ASP A 213 2.87 0.92 -30.56
C ASP A 213 1.55 0.79 -29.79
N ARG A 214 1.35 -0.30 -29.05
CA ARG A 214 0.17 -0.48 -28.20
C ARG A 214 0.24 0.46 -26.99
N LEU A 215 1.39 0.54 -26.32
CA LEU A 215 1.60 1.49 -25.21
C LEU A 215 1.36 2.94 -25.66
N ARG A 216 1.87 3.33 -26.83
CA ARG A 216 1.67 4.68 -27.37
C ARG A 216 0.21 5.02 -27.63
N ARG A 217 -0.60 4.06 -28.11
CA ARG A 217 -2.04 4.28 -28.29
C ARG A 217 -2.73 4.48 -26.94
N ALA A 218 -2.51 3.58 -25.99
CA ALA A 218 -3.12 3.63 -24.66
C ALA A 218 -2.77 4.93 -23.91
N THR A 219 -1.50 5.33 -23.93
CA THR A 219 -1.03 6.54 -23.22
C THR A 219 -1.37 7.84 -23.95
N ALA A 220 -1.83 7.79 -25.21
CA ALA A 220 -2.32 8.94 -25.95
C ALA A 220 -3.80 9.26 -25.66
N GLU A 221 -4.51 8.40 -24.95
CA GLU A 221 -5.91 8.64 -24.56
C GLU A 221 -6.04 9.95 -23.78
N GLU A 222 -7.11 10.70 -24.07
CA GLU A 222 -7.34 12.02 -23.47
C GLU A 222 -7.53 11.92 -21.96
N LEU A 223 -8.29 10.91 -21.51
CA LEU A 223 -8.51 10.65 -20.09
C LEU A 223 -7.20 10.34 -19.36
N TRP A 224 -6.35 9.49 -19.95
CA TRP A 224 -5.04 9.17 -19.37
C TRP A 224 -4.17 10.43 -19.21
N ARG A 225 -4.07 11.25 -20.27
CA ARG A 225 -3.29 12.49 -20.26
C ARG A 225 -3.87 13.55 -19.32
N GLY A 226 -5.19 13.55 -19.12
CA GLY A 226 -5.87 14.42 -18.17
C GLY A 226 -5.47 14.13 -16.72
N PHE A 227 -5.32 12.85 -16.37
CA PHE A 227 -4.88 12.44 -15.04
C PHE A 227 -3.36 12.45 -14.85
N ASN A 228 -2.60 12.40 -15.93
CA ASN A 228 -1.14 12.25 -15.89
C ASN A 228 -0.44 13.45 -16.55
N PRO A 229 -0.42 14.63 -15.89
CA PRO A 229 0.22 15.84 -16.44
C PRO A 229 1.73 15.68 -16.63
N ASN A 230 2.36 14.70 -15.97
CA ASN A 230 3.77 14.35 -16.11
C ASN A 230 4.08 13.51 -17.37
N HIS A 231 3.09 13.07 -18.14
CA HIS A 231 3.28 12.18 -19.30
C HIS A 231 4.33 12.71 -20.29
N ALA A 232 4.32 14.01 -20.60
CA ALA A 232 5.28 14.60 -21.53
C ALA A 232 6.71 14.63 -20.98
N PHE A 233 6.88 14.81 -19.67
CA PHE A 233 8.17 14.71 -19.00
C PHE A 233 8.70 13.27 -19.05
N VAL A 234 7.84 12.29 -18.74
CA VAL A 234 8.24 10.88 -18.76
C VAL A 234 8.66 10.43 -20.16
N THR A 235 7.81 10.68 -21.16
CA THR A 235 8.04 10.19 -22.53
C THR A 235 9.10 10.97 -23.28
N GLY A 236 9.21 12.29 -23.07
CA GLY A 236 10.12 13.17 -23.81
C GLY A 236 11.47 13.42 -23.13
N GLU A 237 11.57 13.24 -21.80
CA GLU A 237 12.83 13.45 -21.08
C GLU A 237 13.35 12.16 -20.48
N LEU A 238 12.54 11.45 -19.70
CA LEU A 238 13.02 10.27 -18.98
C LEU A 238 13.36 9.11 -19.93
N MET A 239 12.37 8.66 -20.71
CA MET A 239 12.51 7.50 -21.60
C MET A 239 13.42 7.76 -22.82
N GLU A 240 13.62 9.02 -23.22
CA GLU A 240 14.55 9.35 -24.30
C GLU A 240 16.02 9.31 -23.86
N ARG A 241 16.30 9.69 -22.61
CA ARG A 241 17.66 9.84 -22.09
C ARG A 241 18.14 8.64 -21.28
N TRP A 242 17.22 7.95 -20.62
CA TRP A 242 17.52 6.82 -19.74
C TRP A 242 16.59 5.64 -20.06
N SER A 243 17.11 4.44 -19.85
CA SER A 243 16.33 3.21 -19.97
C SER A 243 16.59 2.37 -18.73
N LEU A 244 15.51 2.06 -18.02
CA LEU A 244 15.56 1.24 -16.83
C LEU A 244 15.87 -0.21 -17.21
N SER A 245 16.62 -0.88 -16.36
CA SER A 245 16.91 -2.31 -16.53
C SER A 245 17.27 -2.91 -15.19
N ARG A 246 17.27 -4.25 -15.09
CA ARG A 246 17.76 -4.94 -13.89
C ARG A 246 19.18 -4.53 -13.47
N MET A 247 20.02 -4.13 -14.43
CA MET A 247 21.40 -3.69 -14.16
C MET A 247 21.52 -2.19 -13.86
N ARG A 248 20.49 -1.41 -14.18
CA ARG A 248 20.40 0.04 -13.94
C ARG A 248 18.97 0.36 -13.51
N PRO A 249 18.56 -0.09 -12.31
CA PRO A 249 17.20 0.07 -11.84
C PRO A 249 16.93 1.51 -11.37
N LEU A 250 15.66 1.82 -11.14
CA LEU A 250 15.22 3.12 -10.64
C LEU A 250 15.94 3.48 -9.33
N ALA A 251 16.10 2.53 -8.41
CA ALA A 251 16.83 2.76 -7.15
C ALA A 251 18.26 3.28 -7.36
N GLU A 252 18.97 2.76 -8.36
CA GLU A 252 20.31 3.23 -8.73
C GLU A 252 20.24 4.59 -9.41
N TRP A 253 19.26 4.78 -10.29
CA TRP A 253 19.03 6.07 -10.95
C TRP A 253 18.74 7.19 -9.94
N LEU A 254 17.88 6.95 -8.94
CA LEU A 254 17.60 7.89 -7.85
C LEU A 254 18.86 8.22 -7.06
N ALA A 255 19.66 7.21 -6.71
CA ALA A 255 20.92 7.43 -5.99
C ALA A 255 21.93 8.28 -6.79
N ALA A 256 21.90 8.18 -8.12
CA ALA A 256 22.75 8.97 -9.02
C ALA A 256 22.24 10.40 -9.26
N HIS A 257 20.99 10.72 -8.92
CA HIS A 257 20.35 12.02 -9.16
C HIS A 257 19.82 12.65 -7.87
N PRO A 258 20.69 12.97 -6.90
CA PRO A 258 20.28 13.50 -5.60
C PRO A 258 19.56 14.85 -5.71
N GLU A 259 19.11 15.37 -4.55
CA GLU A 259 18.54 16.70 -4.43
C GLU A 259 19.44 17.78 -5.08
N GLY A 260 18.83 18.66 -5.88
CA GLY A 260 19.52 19.68 -6.67
C GLY A 260 20.10 19.19 -8.00
N SER A 261 19.85 17.94 -8.41
CA SER A 261 20.18 17.46 -9.75
C SER A 261 19.37 18.16 -10.84
N GLU A 262 19.95 18.29 -12.04
CA GLU A 262 19.32 18.98 -13.19
C GLU A 262 17.95 18.39 -13.54
N VAL A 263 17.75 17.08 -13.36
CA VAL A 263 16.48 16.42 -13.70
C VAL A 263 15.31 16.88 -12.82
N LEU A 264 15.57 17.30 -11.57
CA LEU A 264 14.54 17.92 -10.72
C LEU A 264 14.15 19.29 -11.26
N ASP A 265 15.11 20.09 -11.74
CA ASP A 265 14.83 21.37 -12.39
C ASP A 265 14.05 21.19 -13.69
N ILE A 266 14.32 20.11 -14.45
CA ILE A 266 13.54 19.76 -15.65
C ILE A 266 12.11 19.41 -15.23
N ALA A 267 11.92 18.51 -14.26
CA ALA A 267 10.60 18.11 -13.77
C ALA A 267 9.78 19.32 -13.31
N GLU A 268 10.40 20.25 -12.58
CA GLU A 268 9.79 21.47 -12.10
C GLU A 268 9.31 22.39 -13.23
N ARG A 269 10.07 22.51 -14.33
CA ARG A 269 9.61 23.26 -15.50
C ARG A 269 8.37 22.64 -16.14
N TYR A 270 8.37 21.32 -16.33
CA TYR A 270 7.21 20.61 -16.88
C TYR A 270 5.98 20.74 -15.97
N ARG A 271 6.17 20.65 -14.65
CA ARG A 271 5.12 20.89 -13.66
C ARG A 271 4.54 22.31 -13.79
N SER A 272 5.41 23.31 -13.79
CA SER A 272 5.03 24.72 -13.95
C SER A 272 4.26 24.99 -15.25
N GLU A 273 4.67 24.37 -16.35
CA GLU A 273 3.95 24.44 -17.64
C GLU A 273 2.59 23.74 -17.59
N ALA A 274 2.49 22.59 -16.92
CA ALA A 274 1.23 21.87 -16.73
C ALA A 274 0.24 22.69 -15.89
N VAL A 275 0.71 23.33 -14.81
CA VAL A 275 -0.11 24.24 -13.98
C VAL A 275 -0.56 25.45 -14.79
N SER A 276 0.35 26.09 -15.51
CA SER A 276 0.04 27.25 -16.37
C SER A 276 -0.98 26.93 -17.47
N ALA A 277 -0.96 25.69 -17.96
CA ALA A 277 -1.92 25.19 -18.95
C ALA A 277 -3.25 24.70 -18.33
N GLY A 278 -3.42 24.76 -17.00
CA GLY A 278 -4.61 24.27 -16.30
C GLY A 278 -4.77 22.75 -16.30
N ARG A 279 -3.67 22.00 -16.53
CA ARG A 279 -3.64 20.52 -16.54
C ARG A 279 -3.18 19.91 -15.22
N ALA A 280 -2.59 20.73 -14.35
CA ALA A 280 -2.22 20.36 -13.00
C ALA A 280 -2.68 21.46 -12.04
N VAL A 281 -2.97 21.09 -10.79
CA VAL A 281 -3.26 22.04 -9.74
C VAL A 281 -1.93 22.51 -9.14
N GLU A 282 -1.88 23.75 -8.66
CA GLU A 282 -0.74 24.21 -7.87
C GLU A 282 -0.67 23.34 -6.60
N GLU A 283 0.38 22.53 -6.53
CA GLU A 283 0.65 21.65 -5.41
C GLU A 283 0.84 22.53 -4.17
N ARG A 284 -0.17 22.56 -3.29
CA ARG A 284 0.06 23.04 -1.94
C ARG A 284 0.94 21.99 -1.30
N GLU A 285 2.16 22.35 -0.93
CA GLU A 285 2.89 21.60 0.09
C GLU A 285 1.95 21.51 1.30
N ILE A 286 1.29 20.36 1.45
CA ILE A 286 0.74 19.98 2.74
C ILE A 286 2.00 19.61 3.52
N PRO A 287 2.38 20.38 4.55
CA PRO A 287 3.55 20.03 5.36
C PRO A 287 3.44 18.57 5.78
N ARG A 288 4.56 17.85 5.93
CA ARG A 288 4.56 16.45 6.42
C ARG A 288 3.77 16.25 7.73
N GLU A 289 3.52 17.36 8.41
CA GLU A 289 2.82 17.52 9.68
C GLU A 289 1.27 17.54 9.54
N ASP A 290 0.67 17.63 8.35
CA ASP A 290 -0.80 17.81 8.15
C ASP A 290 -1.40 16.91 7.03
N ARG A 291 -0.92 15.68 6.86
CA ARG A 291 -1.37 14.77 5.78
C ARG A 291 -2.72 14.09 6.07
N THR A 292 -3.07 13.85 7.33
CA THR A 292 -4.27 13.06 7.66
C THR A 292 -5.58 13.83 7.52
N GLY A 293 -5.52 15.17 7.37
CA GLY A 293 -6.70 16.02 7.28
C GLY A 293 -7.58 16.02 8.54
N THR A 294 -7.15 15.38 9.63
CA THR A 294 -7.83 15.34 10.94
C THR A 294 -7.16 16.27 11.93
N GLU A 295 -7.94 16.84 12.85
CA GLU A 295 -7.39 17.74 13.89
C GLU A 295 -6.48 17.02 14.91
N TYR A 296 -6.60 15.69 15.03
CA TYR A 296 -5.78 14.86 15.91
C TYR A 296 -4.61 14.17 15.21
N GLY A 297 -4.52 14.26 13.88
CA GLY A 297 -3.38 13.81 13.09
C GLY A 297 -3.29 12.31 12.84
N VAL A 298 -4.42 11.61 12.65
CA VAL A 298 -4.47 10.17 12.37
C VAL A 298 -5.27 9.88 11.11
N ASP A 299 -4.71 9.03 10.26
CA ASP A 299 -5.46 8.35 9.20
C ASP A 299 -5.57 6.86 9.51
N LEU A 300 -6.72 6.27 9.19
CA LEU A 300 -7.03 4.88 9.48
C LEU A 300 -7.23 4.08 8.19
N GLY A 301 -6.70 2.87 8.15
CA GLY A 301 -6.91 1.90 7.09
C GLY A 301 -7.55 0.61 7.61
N ALA A 302 -8.03 -0.23 6.71
CA ALA A 302 -8.50 -1.58 7.04
C ALA A 302 -7.69 -2.63 6.28
N THR A 303 -7.33 -3.71 6.95
CA THR A 303 -6.87 -4.92 6.27
C THR A 303 -8.06 -5.65 5.64
N PHE A 304 -7.75 -6.56 4.71
CA PHE A 304 -8.76 -7.36 4.02
C PHE A 304 -9.63 -8.22 4.97
N ASP A 305 -9.07 -8.67 6.09
CA ASP A 305 -9.79 -9.43 7.13
C ASP A 305 -10.55 -8.55 8.13
N GLY A 306 -10.61 -7.23 7.87
CA GLY A 306 -11.39 -6.26 8.66
C GLY A 306 -10.66 -5.71 9.88
N GLU A 307 -9.36 -5.97 10.05
CA GLU A 307 -8.59 -5.32 11.12
C GLU A 307 -8.35 -3.86 10.75
N VAL A 308 -8.82 -2.94 11.60
CA VAL A 308 -8.55 -1.52 11.45
C VAL A 308 -7.14 -1.23 11.96
N PHE A 309 -6.36 -0.44 11.24
CA PHE A 309 -5.01 -0.06 11.61
C PHE A 309 -4.75 1.43 11.36
N VAL A 310 -3.70 1.95 11.99
CA VAL A 310 -3.23 3.32 11.81
C VAL A 310 -2.45 3.42 10.52
N ALA A 311 -3.06 3.99 9.48
CA ALA A 311 -2.48 4.12 8.16
C ALA A 311 -1.41 5.22 8.12
N TYR A 312 -1.65 6.34 8.81
CA TYR A 312 -0.67 7.41 8.93
C TYR A 312 -0.84 8.18 10.23
N VAL A 313 0.25 8.76 10.73
CA VAL A 313 0.24 9.68 11.87
C VAL A 313 1.05 10.91 11.49
N ASP A 314 0.40 12.06 11.58
CA ASP A 314 1.01 13.36 11.30
C ASP A 314 2.13 13.67 12.30
N GLU A 315 3.31 14.07 11.80
CA GLU A 315 4.43 14.42 12.67
C GLU A 315 4.08 15.62 13.54
N GLY A 316 4.34 15.51 14.84
CA GLY A 316 4.06 16.59 15.80
C GLY A 316 2.59 16.72 16.21
N SER A 317 1.67 15.94 15.63
CA SER A 317 0.23 15.92 15.97
C SER A 317 -0.08 15.43 17.40
N ALA A 318 -1.35 15.57 17.82
CA ALA A 318 -1.81 15.03 19.10
C ALA A 318 -1.59 13.51 19.19
N ALA A 319 -1.88 12.77 18.13
CA ALA A 319 -1.66 11.34 18.08
C ALA A 319 -0.18 10.94 18.12
N ALA A 320 0.68 11.67 17.41
CA ALA A 320 2.13 11.44 17.49
C ALA A 320 2.66 11.68 18.91
N ARG A 321 2.20 12.75 19.58
CA ARG A 321 2.57 13.04 20.99
C ARG A 321 2.06 11.99 21.96
N ALA A 322 0.87 11.43 21.69
CA ALA A 322 0.32 10.31 22.44
C ALA A 322 1.10 9.00 22.23
N GLY A 323 2.00 8.95 21.24
CA GLY A 323 2.83 7.80 20.93
C GLY A 323 2.13 6.75 20.06
N LEU A 324 1.05 7.14 19.36
CA LEU A 324 0.46 6.34 18.29
C LEU A 324 1.45 6.24 17.13
N LEU A 325 1.56 5.06 16.53
CA LEU A 325 2.48 4.83 15.41
C LEU A 325 1.73 4.25 14.21
N GLN A 326 2.22 4.59 13.02
CA GLN A 326 1.83 3.91 11.79
C GLN A 326 2.00 2.38 11.92
N GLY A 327 1.01 1.63 11.45
CA GLY A 327 0.95 0.17 11.51
C GLY A 327 0.46 -0.40 12.83
N ASP A 328 0.11 0.43 13.83
CA ASP A 328 -0.62 -0.02 15.01
C ASP A 328 -2.01 -0.55 14.59
N VAL A 329 -2.38 -1.75 15.03
CA VAL A 329 -3.72 -2.31 14.74
C VAL A 329 -4.68 -1.88 15.85
N LEU A 330 -5.74 -1.18 15.48
CA LEU A 330 -6.74 -0.65 16.39
C LEU A 330 -7.65 -1.77 16.90
N ALA A 331 -7.57 -2.09 18.19
CA ALA A 331 -8.40 -3.11 18.82
C ALA A 331 -9.69 -2.50 19.42
N THR A 332 -9.57 -1.36 20.12
CA THR A 332 -10.74 -0.68 20.70
C THR A 332 -10.59 0.84 20.68
N ILE A 333 -11.73 1.54 20.58
CA ILE A 333 -11.89 2.99 20.82
C ILE A 333 -12.90 3.18 21.95
N GLU A 334 -12.55 3.91 23.01
CA GLU A 334 -13.35 4.05 24.24
C GLU A 334 -13.80 2.71 24.82
N GLY A 335 -12.90 1.72 24.80
CA GLY A 335 -13.17 0.35 25.28
C GLY A 335 -14.17 -0.44 24.43
N ARG A 336 -14.60 0.09 23.27
CA ARG A 336 -15.47 -0.61 22.32
C ARG A 336 -14.64 -1.19 21.18
N PRO A 337 -14.84 -2.46 20.80
CA PRO A 337 -14.19 -3.07 19.64
C PRO A 337 -14.32 -2.23 18.37
N VAL A 338 -13.29 -2.34 17.55
CA VAL A 338 -13.18 -1.70 16.25
C VAL A 338 -12.98 -2.78 15.18
N ASP A 339 -13.87 -2.76 14.21
CA ASP A 339 -13.96 -3.75 13.13
C ASP A 339 -14.37 -3.07 11.81
N ASP A 340 -14.43 -1.73 11.81
CA ASP A 340 -14.78 -0.90 10.66
C ASP A 340 -14.12 0.48 10.77
N VAL A 341 -13.46 0.93 9.70
CA VAL A 341 -12.72 2.20 9.63
C VAL A 341 -13.65 3.39 9.74
N VAL A 342 -14.81 3.36 9.07
CA VAL A 342 -15.74 4.49 9.04
C VAL A 342 -16.30 4.76 10.43
N GLU A 343 -16.72 3.71 11.13
CA GLU A 343 -17.18 3.77 12.51
C GLU A 343 -16.06 4.18 13.47
N ALA A 344 -14.83 3.69 13.27
CA ALA A 344 -13.67 4.11 14.05
C ALA A 344 -13.44 5.62 13.93
N GLN A 345 -13.35 6.11 12.70
CA GLN A 345 -13.13 7.52 12.38
C GLN A 345 -14.26 8.39 12.95
N ARG A 346 -15.52 7.94 12.81
CA ARG A 346 -16.68 8.64 13.37
C ARG A 346 -16.57 8.77 14.89
N ARG A 347 -16.22 7.70 15.61
CA ARG A 347 -16.07 7.72 17.07
C ARG A 347 -14.95 8.64 17.53
N MET A 348 -13.82 8.64 16.83
CA MET A 348 -12.70 9.53 17.11
C MET A 348 -13.11 11.00 16.91
N ASN A 349 -13.75 11.31 15.77
CA ASN A 349 -14.29 12.65 15.48
C ASN A 349 -15.32 13.12 16.52
N GLU A 350 -16.21 12.23 16.96
CA GLU A 350 -17.23 12.55 17.96
C GLU A 350 -16.65 12.83 19.34
N SER A 351 -15.57 12.15 19.72
CA SER A 351 -14.89 12.36 20.99
C SER A 351 -14.09 13.67 20.94
N TRP A 352 -13.35 13.88 19.85
CA TRP A 352 -12.58 15.09 19.61
C TRP A 352 -13.44 16.36 19.56
N SER A 353 -14.56 16.34 18.81
CA SER A 353 -15.47 17.48 18.71
C SER A 353 -16.17 17.82 20.03
N ARG A 354 -16.24 16.87 20.97
CA ARG A 354 -16.71 17.09 22.35
C ARG A 354 -15.58 17.50 23.30
N ASN A 355 -14.37 17.66 22.79
CA ASN A 355 -13.16 17.97 23.55
C ASN A 355 -12.89 16.90 24.64
N GLU A 356 -13.25 15.64 24.34
CA GLU A 356 -12.98 14.46 25.15
C GLU A 356 -11.67 13.79 24.69
N GLU A 357 -10.98 13.11 25.61
CA GLU A 357 -9.83 12.28 25.27
C GLU A 357 -10.25 11.09 24.40
N ILE A 358 -9.41 10.71 23.42
CA ILE A 358 -9.61 9.50 22.62
C ILE A 358 -8.72 8.39 23.20
N ASN A 359 -9.34 7.40 23.82
CA ASN A 359 -8.68 6.23 24.40
C ASN A 359 -8.70 5.05 23.42
N LEU A 360 -7.51 4.66 22.99
CA LEU A 360 -7.26 3.58 22.06
C LEU A 360 -6.60 2.40 22.78
N SER A 361 -7.05 1.18 22.48
CA SER A 361 -6.19 -0.01 22.64
C SER A 361 -5.71 -0.41 21.26
N VAL A 362 -4.39 -0.54 21.11
CA VAL A 362 -3.76 -0.93 19.85
C VAL A 362 -2.84 -2.11 20.03
N ARG A 363 -2.76 -2.96 19.01
CA ARG A 363 -1.81 -4.05 18.92
C ARG A 363 -0.59 -3.60 18.11
N ARG A 364 0.55 -3.52 18.78
CA ARG A 364 1.86 -3.19 18.21
C ARG A 364 2.75 -4.43 18.20
N GLY A 365 2.79 -5.10 17.05
CA GLY A 365 3.38 -6.45 16.93
C GLY A 365 2.59 -7.45 17.77
N GLU A 366 3.23 -8.08 18.75
CA GLU A 366 2.59 -9.04 19.68
C GLU A 366 2.11 -8.41 21.00
N ARG A 367 2.24 -7.09 21.17
CA ARG A 367 1.91 -6.41 22.42
C ARG A 367 0.68 -5.53 22.25
N GLU A 368 -0.16 -5.53 23.27
CA GLU A 368 -1.24 -4.55 23.41
C GLU A 368 -0.68 -3.29 24.10
N VAL A 369 -1.01 -2.12 23.56
CA VAL A 369 -0.56 -0.80 24.01
C VAL A 369 -1.80 0.09 24.10
N PHE A 370 -1.93 0.81 25.21
CA PHE A 370 -2.98 1.81 25.37
C PHE A 370 -2.43 3.19 25.01
N VAL A 371 -3.16 3.92 24.18
CA VAL A 371 -2.80 5.26 23.71
C VAL A 371 -3.97 6.20 23.98
N THR A 372 -3.70 7.34 24.61
CA THR A 372 -4.71 8.38 24.86
C THR A 372 -4.33 9.63 24.10
N ILE A 373 -5.18 10.06 23.17
CA ILE A 373 -4.99 11.27 22.38
C ILE A 373 -5.76 12.40 23.05
N GLU A 374 -5.04 13.47 23.39
CA GLU A 374 -5.59 14.65 24.08
C GLU A 374 -5.75 15.82 23.11
N GLY A 375 -6.86 16.55 23.27
CA GLY A 375 -7.28 17.76 22.54
C GLY A 375 -6.39 18.97 22.73
#